data_AF-A0AAD9UUZ9-F1
#
_entry.id   AF-A0AAD9UUZ9-F1
#
_cell.length_a   1.000
_cell.length_b   1.000
_cell.length_c   1.000
_cell.angle_alpha   90.00
_cell.angle_beta   90.00
_cell.angle_gamma   90.00
#
_symmetry.space_group_name_H-M   'P 1'
#
loop_
_entity.id
_entity.type
_entity.pdbx_description
1 polymer ?
#
loop_
_entity_poly.entity_id
_entity_poly.type
_entity_poly.pdbx_seq_one_letter_code
_entity_poly.pdbx_strand_id
1 'polypeptide(L)'
;MLLINITSCGRLRFTACSNSTLKLAPLYEIMGNTVFLFLFVSIACILLCDLPTPAAGLDVIMPTCSEKQFRDKDKMCSHRFLEKAMQHGVNCSEELKKYKMCYKNFTLDCYDGFLNSYPNMTTPMGRVADIKSKMHLFAGMICGITDGPVNTTGLPNKIKHLLKCKSEFFVEAKTCAMAFHTKFEMKMQNSSSPMMMPDLCDSFKAAKMCNAHFMKKHCTLEKSPPPDRFNPFCPNKMDRPDPKAGSSKIAITNGILTITSFAIYLLL
;
A
#
# COMPACT_ATOMS: atom_id res chain seq x y z
N MET A 1 47.89 -0.34 -2.42
CA MET A 1 46.71 0.38 -1.88
C MET A 1 46.60 1.69 -2.66
N LEU A 2 45.72 1.74 -3.66
CA LEU A 2 45.61 2.87 -4.58
C LEU A 2 44.38 3.70 -4.16
N LEU A 3 44.60 4.90 -3.63
CA LEU A 3 43.56 5.87 -3.31
C LEU A 3 43.27 6.70 -4.54
N ILE A 4 42.12 6.48 -5.19
CA ILE A 4 41.63 7.33 -6.27
C ILE A 4 40.67 8.35 -5.65
N ASN A 5 41.13 9.60 -5.56
CA ASN A 5 40.32 10.71 -5.09
C ASN A 5 39.75 11.44 -6.31
N ILE A 6 38.46 11.24 -6.60
CA ILE A 6 37.77 11.87 -7.73
C ILE A 6 37.15 13.18 -7.22
N THR A 7 37.81 14.30 -7.50
CA THR A 7 37.24 15.63 -7.29
C THR A 7 36.90 16.27 -8.65
N SER A 8 35.65 16.72 -8.75
CA SER A 8 35.14 17.80 -9.60
C SER A 8 35.59 17.85 -11.07
N CYS A 9 34.65 17.58 -11.98
CA CYS A 9 34.76 17.76 -13.42
C CYS A 9 34.97 19.25 -13.78
N GLY A 10 36.23 19.68 -13.84
CA GLY A 10 36.67 20.97 -14.37
C GLY A 10 37.25 20.82 -15.78
N ARG A 11 36.84 21.71 -16.70
CA ARG A 11 37.34 21.80 -18.09
C ARG A 11 38.87 21.73 -18.16
N LEU A 12 39.40 20.64 -18.72
CA LEU A 12 40.80 20.52 -19.12
C LEU A 12 40.97 20.93 -20.59
N ARG A 13 41.65 22.07 -20.82
CA ARG A 13 42.24 22.41 -22.13
C ARG A 13 43.61 21.74 -22.23
N PHE A 14 43.81 20.88 -23.22
CA PHE A 14 45.11 20.32 -23.54
C PHE A 14 45.86 21.23 -24.52
N THR A 15 47.07 21.63 -24.15
CA THR A 15 48.06 22.27 -25.03
C THR A 15 49.10 21.20 -25.39
N ALA A 16 49.28 20.94 -26.68
CA ALA A 16 50.23 19.95 -27.17
C ALA A 16 51.63 20.58 -27.30
N CYS A 17 52.62 20.02 -26.61
CA CYS A 17 54.04 20.26 -26.88
C CYS A 17 54.63 19.03 -27.57
N SER A 18 55.30 19.30 -28.70
CA SER A 18 55.94 18.33 -29.59
C SER A 18 57.40 18.05 -29.18
N ASN A 19 57.88 16.89 -29.66
CA ASN A 19 59.25 16.40 -29.76
C ASN A 19 59.90 15.72 -28.55
N SER A 20 59.89 14.38 -28.60
CA SER A 20 61.02 13.53 -28.20
C SER A 20 60.93 12.17 -28.89
N THR A 21 61.95 11.82 -29.68
CA THR A 21 62.12 10.53 -30.36
C THR A 21 62.64 9.50 -29.36
N LEU A 22 61.75 8.67 -28.81
CA LEU A 22 62.09 7.55 -27.94
C LEU A 22 62.15 6.26 -28.77
N LYS A 23 63.29 5.54 -28.72
CA LYS A 23 63.44 4.21 -29.34
C LYS A 23 62.55 3.20 -28.62
N LEU A 24 61.56 2.65 -29.32
CA LEU A 24 60.72 1.55 -28.84
C LEU A 24 61.43 0.19 -29.01
N ALA A 25 61.66 -0.49 -27.89
CA ALA A 25 61.75 -1.95 -27.81
C ALA A 25 60.31 -2.55 -27.81
N PRO A 26 60.09 -3.87 -27.99
CA PRO A 26 58.79 -4.41 -28.36
C PRO A 26 57.83 -4.45 -27.17
N LEU A 27 57.14 -3.33 -26.95
CA LEU A 27 56.04 -3.13 -25.98
C LEU A 27 54.67 -3.51 -26.56
N TYR A 28 54.63 -4.26 -27.66
CA TYR A 28 53.41 -4.53 -28.43
C TYR A 28 52.40 -5.43 -27.68
N GLU A 29 52.84 -6.32 -26.79
CA GLU A 29 51.91 -7.23 -26.08
C GLU A 29 51.31 -6.63 -24.79
N ILE A 30 51.98 -5.66 -24.16
CA ILE A 30 51.48 -5.01 -22.93
C ILE A 30 50.63 -3.77 -23.25
N MET A 31 50.91 -3.10 -24.38
CA MET A 31 50.15 -1.94 -24.82
C MET A 31 48.76 -2.28 -25.35
N GLY A 32 48.54 -3.49 -25.89
CA GLY A 32 47.21 -3.92 -26.35
C GLY A 32 46.16 -3.86 -25.23
N ASN A 33 46.41 -4.54 -24.11
CA ASN A 33 45.44 -4.62 -23.02
C ASN A 33 45.17 -3.26 -22.34
N THR A 34 46.19 -2.41 -22.25
CA THR A 34 46.03 -1.11 -21.58
C THR A 34 45.19 -0.16 -22.44
N VAL A 35 45.40 -0.13 -23.76
CA VAL A 35 44.61 0.68 -24.69
C VAL A 35 43.16 0.20 -24.74
N PHE A 36 42.92 -1.11 -24.75
CA PHE A 36 41.56 -1.65 -24.66
C PHE A 36 40.87 -1.24 -23.36
N LEU A 37 41.56 -1.28 -22.22
CA LEU A 37 40.98 -0.88 -20.94
C LEU A 37 40.57 0.59 -20.93
N PHE A 38 41.40 1.48 -21.47
CA PHE A 38 41.07 2.91 -21.59
C PHE A 38 39.90 3.16 -22.54
N LEU A 39 39.81 2.42 -23.64
CA LEU A 39 38.68 2.47 -24.57
C LEU A 39 37.38 2.02 -23.90
N PHE A 40 37.39 0.91 -23.14
CA PHE A 40 36.22 0.43 -22.41
C PHE A 40 35.77 1.41 -21.32
N VAL A 41 36.70 1.97 -20.55
CA VAL A 41 36.39 2.98 -19.52
C VAL A 41 35.83 4.25 -20.14
N SER A 42 36.39 4.70 -21.27
CA SER A 42 35.90 5.90 -21.96
C SER A 42 34.51 5.68 -22.56
N ILE A 43 34.27 4.53 -23.18
CA ILE A 43 32.95 4.17 -23.73
C ILE A 43 31.93 4.01 -22.59
N ALA A 44 32.29 3.40 -21.47
CA ALA A 44 31.40 3.29 -20.30
C ALA A 44 31.05 4.67 -19.73
N CYS A 45 32.02 5.59 -19.63
CA CYS A 45 31.76 6.97 -19.21
C CYS A 45 30.85 7.71 -20.19
N ILE A 46 31.03 7.56 -21.50
CA ILE A 46 30.15 8.18 -22.51
C ILE A 46 28.73 7.60 -22.42
N LEU A 47 28.59 6.28 -22.33
CA LEU A 47 27.29 5.61 -22.16
C LEU A 47 26.60 5.96 -20.83
N LEU A 48 27.37 6.26 -19.78
CA LEU A 48 26.84 6.74 -18.49
C LEU A 48 26.48 8.24 -18.50
N CYS A 49 27.13 9.04 -19.34
CA CYS A 49 26.82 10.46 -19.52
C CYS A 49 25.62 10.71 -20.45
N ASP A 50 25.39 9.83 -21.43
CA ASP A 50 24.25 9.88 -22.35
C ASP A 50 23.02 9.10 -21.85
N LEU A 51 23.12 8.45 -20.67
CA LEU A 51 21.94 7.97 -19.98
C LEU A 51 21.05 9.19 -19.69
N PRO A 52 19.85 9.28 -20.31
CA PRO A 52 18.99 10.43 -20.16
C PRO A 52 18.82 10.68 -18.67
N THR A 53 19.20 11.88 -18.23
CA THR A 53 18.96 12.33 -16.87
C THR A 53 17.51 11.97 -16.56
N PRO A 54 17.24 11.14 -15.54
CA PRO A 54 15.89 10.68 -15.26
C PRO A 54 15.02 11.92 -15.21
N ALA A 55 14.05 11.99 -16.12
CA ALA A 55 13.27 13.20 -16.37
C ALA A 55 12.87 13.80 -15.03
N ALA A 56 13.41 14.98 -14.73
CA ALA A 56 13.03 15.78 -13.58
C ALA A 56 11.51 15.99 -13.69
N GLY A 57 10.69 15.23 -12.97
CA GLY A 57 9.25 15.26 -13.25
C GLY A 57 8.34 14.30 -12.51
N LEU A 58 8.85 13.22 -11.93
CA LEU A 58 8.05 12.31 -11.10
C LEU A 58 8.77 12.05 -9.79
N ASP A 59 8.78 13.06 -8.91
CA ASP A 59 8.98 12.83 -7.49
C ASP A 59 7.92 11.83 -7.04
N VAL A 60 8.34 10.58 -6.85
CA VAL A 60 7.46 9.52 -6.36
C VAL A 60 7.06 9.94 -4.95
N ILE A 61 5.78 10.26 -4.75
CA ILE A 61 5.25 10.67 -3.45
C ILE A 61 5.20 9.43 -2.56
N MET A 62 6.25 9.23 -1.77
CA MET A 62 6.33 8.12 -0.84
C MET A 62 5.85 8.54 0.55
N PRO A 63 4.93 7.78 1.18
CA PRO A 63 4.59 8.01 2.57
C PRO A 63 5.75 7.59 3.50
N THR A 64 5.87 8.25 4.65
CA THR A 64 6.77 7.82 5.73
C THR A 64 6.25 6.58 6.45
N CYS A 65 4.95 6.32 6.38
CA CYS A 65 4.30 5.14 6.94
C CYS A 65 4.31 3.95 5.98
N SER A 66 4.51 2.75 6.53
CA SER A 66 4.32 1.49 5.84
C SER A 66 2.85 1.19 5.51
N GLU A 67 2.60 0.35 4.52
CA GLU A 67 1.24 -0.14 4.22
C GLU A 67 0.59 -0.85 5.41
N LYS A 68 1.39 -1.52 6.26
CA LYS A 68 0.88 -2.18 7.46
C LYS A 68 0.32 -1.15 8.44
N GLN A 69 1.03 -0.05 8.69
CA GLN A 69 0.55 1.01 9.57
C GLN A 69 -0.74 1.65 9.04
N PHE A 70 -0.86 1.87 7.73
CA PHE A 70 -2.12 2.31 7.12
C PHE A 70 -3.28 1.35 7.40
N ARG A 71 -3.07 0.04 7.20
CA ARG A 71 -4.11 -0.96 7.47
C ARG A 71 -4.49 -1.02 8.95
N ASP A 72 -3.50 -1.01 9.84
CA ASP A 72 -3.74 -1.13 11.27
C ASP A 72 -4.47 0.12 11.80
N LYS A 73 -4.13 1.31 11.30
CA LYS A 73 -4.84 2.55 11.65
C LYS A 73 -6.26 2.58 11.09
N ASP A 74 -6.44 2.17 9.85
CA ASP A 74 -7.77 2.10 9.25
C ASP A 74 -8.71 1.16 10.03
N LYS A 75 -8.22 -0.04 10.37
CA LYS A 75 -8.94 -0.97 11.26
C LYS A 75 -9.28 -0.31 12.59
N MET A 76 -8.31 0.32 13.24
CA MET A 76 -8.55 1.02 14.51
C MET A 76 -9.63 2.11 14.39
N CYS A 77 -9.57 2.97 13.37
CA CYS A 77 -10.56 4.03 13.16
C CYS A 77 -11.95 3.45 12.87
N SER A 78 -12.03 2.42 12.02
CA SER A 78 -13.30 1.79 11.64
C SER A 78 -13.93 0.98 12.77
N HIS A 79 -13.15 0.22 13.55
CA HIS A 79 -13.63 -0.52 14.70
C HIS A 79 -14.24 0.42 15.74
N ARG A 80 -13.52 1.52 16.06
CA ARG A 80 -14.02 2.55 16.97
C ARG A 80 -15.34 3.14 16.50
N PHE A 81 -15.44 3.46 15.21
CA PHE A 81 -16.68 3.96 14.61
C PHE A 81 -17.82 2.96 14.75
N LEU A 82 -17.61 1.70 14.37
CA LEU A 82 -18.61 0.64 14.44
C LEU A 82 -19.11 0.43 15.88
N GLU A 83 -18.21 0.42 16.86
CA GLU A 83 -18.57 0.26 18.27
C GLU A 83 -19.39 1.42 18.83
N LYS A 84 -19.13 2.66 18.38
CA LYS A 84 -19.82 3.86 18.85
C LYS A 84 -21.13 4.11 18.11
N ALA A 85 -21.12 4.03 16.79
CA ALA A 85 -22.27 4.33 15.94
C ALA A 85 -23.45 3.37 16.15
N MET A 86 -23.22 2.20 16.72
CA MET A 86 -24.25 1.21 17.05
C MET A 86 -24.91 1.43 18.43
N GLN A 87 -24.40 2.33 19.26
CA GLN A 87 -24.96 2.57 20.58
C GLN A 87 -26.28 3.35 20.46
N HIS A 88 -27.25 3.00 21.30
CA HIS A 88 -28.56 3.65 21.29
C HIS A 88 -28.42 5.17 21.57
N GLY A 89 -29.13 5.99 20.80
CA GLY A 89 -29.12 7.46 20.95
C GLY A 89 -27.86 8.16 20.41
N VAL A 90 -26.90 7.44 19.83
CA VAL A 90 -25.69 8.06 19.24
C VAL A 90 -26.01 8.67 17.88
N ASN A 91 -25.49 9.88 17.66
CA ASN A 91 -25.56 10.55 16.37
C ASN A 91 -24.54 9.95 15.40
N CYS A 92 -25.03 9.11 14.48
CA CYS A 92 -24.20 8.43 13.48
C CYS A 92 -23.39 9.41 12.61
N SER A 93 -23.95 10.58 12.27
CA SER A 93 -23.26 11.60 11.47
C SER A 93 -22.04 12.17 12.20
N GLU A 94 -22.14 12.36 13.52
CA GLU A 94 -21.04 12.85 14.34
C GLU A 94 -19.92 11.83 14.45
N GLU A 95 -20.25 10.55 14.71
CA GLU A 95 -19.27 9.47 14.76
C GLU A 95 -18.61 9.24 13.39
N LEU A 96 -19.36 9.41 12.29
CA LEU A 96 -18.81 9.35 10.95
C LEU A 96 -17.80 10.47 10.68
N LYS A 97 -18.05 11.69 11.18
CA LYS A 97 -17.06 12.79 11.09
C LYS A 97 -15.79 12.43 11.85
N LYS A 98 -15.90 11.83 13.06
CA LYS A 98 -14.76 11.36 13.86
C LYS A 98 -13.96 10.29 13.12
N TYR A 99 -14.62 9.33 12.47
CA TYR A 99 -13.98 8.33 11.61
C TYR A 99 -13.18 8.95 10.47
N LYS A 100 -13.84 9.81 9.66
CA LYS A 100 -13.21 10.48 8.51
C LYS A 100 -12.00 11.29 8.95
N MET A 101 -12.11 12.02 10.07
CA MET A 101 -11.01 12.79 10.65
C MET A 101 -9.87 11.90 11.18
N CYS A 102 -10.17 10.78 11.85
CA CYS A 102 -9.18 9.81 12.31
C CYS A 102 -8.30 9.31 11.16
N TYR A 103 -8.93 8.94 10.04
CA TYR A 103 -8.24 8.46 8.84
C TYR A 103 -7.47 9.59 8.14
N LYS A 104 -8.09 10.77 8.01
CA LYS A 104 -7.50 11.94 7.37
C LYS A 104 -6.26 12.42 8.09
N ASN A 105 -6.33 12.64 9.40
CA ASN A 105 -5.19 13.11 10.19
C ASN A 105 -4.01 12.15 10.05
N PHE A 106 -4.24 10.86 10.22
CA PHE A 106 -3.19 9.86 10.04
C PHE A 106 -2.60 9.85 8.62
N THR A 107 -3.45 9.99 7.59
CA THR A 107 -2.94 10.08 6.22
C THR A 107 -2.04 11.29 6.05
N LEU A 108 -2.44 12.46 6.55
CA LEU A 108 -1.63 13.68 6.45
C LEU A 108 -0.31 13.55 7.24
N ASP A 109 -0.34 12.97 8.44
CA ASP A 109 0.86 12.69 9.24
C ASP A 109 1.86 11.80 8.47
N CYS A 110 1.37 10.78 7.78
CA CYS A 110 2.19 9.88 6.95
C CYS A 110 2.80 10.55 5.70
N TYR A 111 2.38 11.76 5.36
CA TYR A 111 2.91 12.55 4.26
C TYR A 111 3.51 13.89 4.74
N ASP A 112 3.81 14.04 6.02
CA ASP A 112 4.23 15.33 6.59
C ASP A 112 5.43 15.97 5.87
N GLY A 113 6.47 15.20 5.54
CA GLY A 113 7.67 15.70 4.87
C GLY A 113 7.39 16.18 3.45
N PHE A 114 6.49 15.48 2.75
CA PHE A 114 5.98 15.92 1.45
C PHE A 114 5.16 17.20 1.61
N LEU A 115 4.27 17.29 2.60
CA LEU A 115 3.40 18.44 2.82
C LEU A 115 4.16 19.67 3.32
N ASN A 116 5.22 19.49 4.10
CA ASN A 116 6.14 20.54 4.52
C ASN A 116 6.87 21.14 3.31
N SER A 117 7.22 20.31 2.33
CA SER A 117 7.86 20.74 1.09
C SER A 117 6.87 21.36 0.09
N TYR A 118 5.60 20.95 0.13
CA TYR A 118 4.54 21.42 -0.76
C TYR A 118 3.25 21.75 0.02
N PRO A 119 3.19 22.88 0.74
CA PRO A 119 2.04 23.21 1.60
C PRO A 119 0.71 23.30 0.85
N ASN A 120 0.73 23.69 -0.42
CA ASN A 120 -0.44 23.73 -1.30
C ASN A 120 -1.05 22.35 -1.58
N MET A 121 -0.34 21.25 -1.30
CA MET A 121 -0.82 19.89 -1.47
C MET A 121 -1.61 19.37 -0.26
N THR A 122 -1.66 20.10 0.85
CA THR A 122 -2.40 19.71 2.07
C THR A 122 -3.88 19.49 1.79
N THR A 123 -4.54 20.44 1.13
CA THR A 123 -5.97 20.34 0.81
C THR A 123 -6.26 19.21 -0.19
N PRO A 124 -5.54 19.10 -1.32
CA PRO A 124 -5.67 17.95 -2.22
C PRO A 124 -5.43 16.58 -1.56
N MET A 125 -4.42 16.47 -0.69
CA MET A 125 -4.14 15.23 0.04
C MET A 125 -5.25 14.91 1.04
N GLY A 126 -5.80 15.93 1.69
CA GLY A 126 -6.99 15.80 2.52
C GLY A 126 -8.18 15.21 1.75
N ARG A 127 -8.42 15.69 0.52
CA ARG A 127 -9.45 15.12 -0.36
C ARG A 127 -9.17 13.67 -0.74
N VAL A 128 -7.91 13.31 -1.00
CA VAL A 128 -7.51 11.91 -1.25
C VAL A 128 -7.83 11.03 -0.05
N ALA A 129 -7.52 11.48 1.17
CA ALA A 129 -7.85 10.76 2.40
C ALA A 129 -9.37 10.63 2.60
N ASP A 130 -10.12 11.70 2.34
CA ASP A 130 -11.58 11.69 2.41
C ASP A 130 -12.18 10.67 1.43
N ILE A 131 -11.67 10.57 0.20
CA ILE A 131 -12.11 9.58 -0.78
C ILE A 131 -11.74 8.15 -0.34
N LYS A 132 -10.51 7.93 0.13
CA LYS A 132 -10.07 6.62 0.62
C LYS A 132 -10.91 6.12 1.79
N SER A 133 -11.29 6.99 2.72
CA SER A 133 -12.16 6.63 3.85
C SER A 133 -13.52 6.07 3.39
N LYS A 134 -14.03 6.48 2.22
CA LYS A 134 -15.29 5.97 1.67
C LYS A 134 -15.18 4.53 1.15
N MET A 135 -13.97 4.02 0.92
CA MET A 135 -13.76 2.67 0.40
C MET A 135 -14.15 1.57 1.40
N HIS A 136 -14.14 1.88 2.68
CA HIS A 136 -14.43 0.91 3.73
C HIS A 136 -15.93 0.65 3.90
N LEU A 137 -16.79 1.54 3.38
CA LEU A 137 -18.26 1.44 3.38
C LEU A 137 -18.96 1.25 4.74
N PHE A 138 -18.25 1.06 5.85
CA PHE A 138 -18.84 0.85 7.17
C PHE A 138 -19.83 1.95 7.53
N ALA A 139 -19.49 3.19 7.17
CA ALA A 139 -20.38 4.33 7.27
C ALA A 139 -21.72 4.12 6.54
N GLY A 140 -21.67 3.64 5.30
CA GLY A 140 -22.86 3.36 4.50
C GLY A 140 -23.67 2.17 5.03
N MET A 141 -23.00 1.20 5.67
CA MET A 141 -23.66 0.05 6.30
C MET A 141 -24.43 0.45 7.57
N ILE A 142 -23.87 1.34 8.39
CA ILE A 142 -24.46 1.72 9.69
C ILE A 142 -25.32 2.98 9.60
N CYS A 143 -24.78 4.06 9.05
CA CYS A 143 -25.45 5.37 8.98
C CYS A 143 -26.30 5.58 7.73
N GLY A 144 -26.28 4.63 6.79
CA GLY A 144 -26.87 4.80 5.47
C GLY A 144 -25.97 5.60 4.52
N ILE A 145 -26.35 5.61 3.24
CA ILE A 145 -25.54 6.29 2.22
C ILE A 145 -26.04 7.72 2.04
N THR A 146 -25.38 8.63 2.74
CA THR A 146 -25.60 10.08 2.63
C THR A 146 -24.62 10.75 1.67
N ASP A 147 -23.55 10.06 1.29
CA ASP A 147 -22.49 10.63 0.47
C ASP A 147 -22.89 10.58 -1.02
N GLY A 148 -22.72 11.72 -1.70
CA GLY A 148 -22.83 11.82 -3.16
C GLY A 148 -21.70 11.06 -3.90
N PRO A 149 -21.74 11.05 -5.25
CA PRO A 149 -20.74 10.36 -6.06
C PRO A 149 -19.33 10.84 -5.74
N VAL A 150 -18.37 9.92 -5.81
CA VAL A 150 -16.96 10.26 -5.57
C VAL A 150 -16.45 11.16 -6.69
N ASN A 151 -16.16 12.41 -6.33
CA ASN A 151 -15.65 13.41 -7.24
C ASN A 151 -14.12 13.54 -7.14
N THR A 152 -13.42 13.00 -8.14
CA THR A 152 -11.96 13.11 -8.29
C THR A 152 -11.54 14.30 -9.16
N THR A 153 -12.49 15.05 -9.72
CA THR A 153 -12.23 16.24 -10.54
C THR A 153 -11.50 17.29 -9.71
N GLY A 154 -10.50 17.93 -10.35
CA GLY A 154 -9.66 18.94 -9.71
C GLY A 154 -8.58 18.41 -8.77
N LEU A 155 -8.42 17.08 -8.62
CA LEU A 155 -7.23 16.55 -7.96
C LEU A 155 -5.99 16.74 -8.86
N PRO A 156 -4.84 17.19 -8.34
CA PRO A 156 -3.60 17.25 -9.10
C PRO A 156 -3.20 15.86 -9.62
N ASN A 157 -2.71 15.79 -10.87
CA ASN A 157 -2.28 14.52 -11.47
C ASN A 157 -1.21 13.81 -10.61
N LYS A 158 -0.34 14.59 -9.95
CA LYS A 158 0.70 14.08 -9.04
C LYS A 158 0.16 13.18 -7.92
N ILE A 159 -1.09 13.34 -7.46
CA ILE A 159 -1.66 12.54 -6.35
C ILE A 159 -2.83 11.65 -6.77
N LYS A 160 -3.33 11.75 -8.00
CA LYS A 160 -4.45 10.90 -8.48
C LYS A 160 -4.13 9.42 -8.37
N HIS A 161 -2.88 9.04 -8.63
CA HIS A 161 -2.41 7.65 -8.56
C HIS A 161 -2.57 7.03 -7.16
N LEU A 162 -2.66 7.85 -6.10
CA LEU A 162 -2.84 7.38 -4.73
C LEU A 162 -4.23 6.77 -4.48
N LEU A 163 -5.24 7.06 -5.29
CA LEU A 163 -6.60 6.56 -5.09
C LEU A 163 -6.76 5.09 -5.45
N LYS A 164 -5.86 4.52 -6.26
CA LYS A 164 -5.76 3.09 -6.63
C LYS A 164 -7.07 2.38 -7.07
N CYS A 165 -8.21 3.04 -7.17
CA CYS A 165 -9.52 2.46 -7.50
C CYS A 165 -10.22 3.26 -8.59
N LYS A 166 -10.95 2.56 -9.44
CA LYS A 166 -11.85 3.17 -10.45
C LYS A 166 -13.14 3.66 -9.81
N SER A 167 -13.87 4.54 -10.50
CA SER A 167 -15.18 5.06 -10.05
C SER A 167 -16.23 3.97 -9.82
N GLU A 168 -16.19 2.92 -10.63
CA GLU A 168 -17.11 1.79 -10.68
C GLU A 168 -17.11 1.02 -9.36
N PHE A 169 -15.95 0.96 -8.69
CA PHE A 169 -15.84 0.43 -7.34
C PHE A 169 -16.85 1.10 -6.42
N PHE A 170 -16.89 2.44 -6.36
CA PHE A 170 -17.73 3.16 -5.40
C PHE A 170 -19.22 2.96 -5.65
N VAL A 171 -19.62 2.74 -6.91
CA VAL A 171 -21.00 2.45 -7.29
C VAL A 171 -21.40 1.05 -6.82
N GLU A 172 -20.61 0.02 -7.14
CA GLU A 172 -20.91 -1.36 -6.76
C GLU A 172 -20.76 -1.58 -5.24
N ALA A 173 -19.76 -0.97 -4.63
CA ALA A 173 -19.51 -0.94 -3.20
C ALA A 173 -20.73 -0.39 -2.44
N LYS A 174 -21.35 0.70 -2.94
CA LYS A 174 -22.59 1.23 -2.38
C LYS A 174 -23.70 0.18 -2.32
N THR A 175 -23.87 -0.62 -3.37
CA THR A 175 -24.87 -1.70 -3.41
C THR A 175 -24.64 -2.75 -2.32
N CYS A 176 -23.37 -3.15 -2.09
CA CYS A 176 -23.02 -4.06 -0.98
C CYS A 176 -23.45 -3.50 0.39
N ALA A 177 -23.23 -2.20 0.61
CA ALA A 177 -23.58 -1.55 1.87
C ALA A 177 -25.09 -1.42 2.05
N MET A 178 -25.84 -1.05 1.00
CA MET A 178 -27.30 -0.91 1.05
C MET A 178 -28.00 -2.18 1.50
N ALA A 179 -27.58 -3.34 0.96
CA ALA A 179 -28.18 -4.62 1.28
C ALA A 179 -28.10 -4.95 2.79
N PHE A 180 -26.99 -4.58 3.44
CA PHE A 180 -26.86 -4.70 4.89
C PHE A 180 -27.65 -3.62 5.62
N HIS A 181 -27.52 -2.36 5.21
CA HIS A 181 -28.12 -1.22 5.90
C HIS A 181 -29.64 -1.36 6.03
N THR A 182 -30.34 -1.77 4.95
CA THR A 182 -31.78 -2.02 5.00
C THR A 182 -32.15 -3.06 6.07
N LYS A 183 -31.38 -4.14 6.18
CA LYS A 183 -31.60 -5.16 7.23
C LYS A 183 -31.31 -4.61 8.62
N PHE A 184 -30.25 -3.82 8.76
CA PHE A 184 -29.87 -3.17 10.01
C PHE A 184 -30.97 -2.23 10.50
N GLU A 185 -31.47 -1.33 9.66
CA GLU A 185 -32.55 -0.40 10.01
C GLU A 185 -33.83 -1.13 10.42
N MET A 186 -34.24 -2.15 9.66
CA MET A 186 -35.43 -2.95 10.02
C MET A 186 -35.29 -3.62 11.39
N LYS A 187 -34.09 -4.08 11.77
CA LYS A 187 -33.85 -4.68 13.09
C LYS A 187 -33.79 -3.60 14.19
N MET A 188 -33.23 -2.43 13.89
CA MET A 188 -33.19 -1.29 14.81
C MET A 188 -34.58 -0.73 15.15
N GLN A 189 -35.53 -0.80 14.23
CA GLN A 189 -36.93 -0.41 14.51
C GLN A 189 -37.64 -1.36 15.48
N ASN A 190 -37.24 -2.64 15.47
CA ASN A 190 -37.91 -3.72 16.22
C ASN A 190 -37.16 -4.13 17.50
N SER A 191 -36.01 -3.51 17.79
CA SER A 191 -35.15 -3.88 18.92
C SER A 191 -34.43 -2.68 19.50
N SER A 192 -34.29 -2.66 20.82
CA SER A 192 -33.57 -1.62 21.55
C SER A 192 -32.04 -1.75 21.51
N SER A 193 -31.49 -2.90 21.05
CA SER A 193 -30.04 -3.10 20.95
C SER A 193 -29.65 -4.01 19.79
N PRO A 194 -28.86 -3.55 18.80
CA PRO A 194 -28.41 -4.36 17.67
C PRO A 194 -27.20 -5.24 17.97
N MET A 195 -26.58 -5.12 19.16
CA MET A 195 -25.40 -5.89 19.50
C MET A 195 -25.73 -7.37 19.61
N MET A 196 -24.91 -8.20 18.97
CA MET A 196 -25.00 -9.67 19.01
C MET A 196 -26.28 -10.27 18.38
N MET A 197 -26.70 -9.79 17.21
CA MET A 197 -27.75 -10.43 16.41
C MET A 197 -27.15 -11.39 15.36
N PRO A 198 -27.41 -12.71 15.44
CA PRO A 198 -26.86 -13.69 14.48
C PRO A 198 -27.15 -13.35 13.02
N ASP A 199 -28.36 -12.88 12.70
CA ASP A 199 -28.73 -12.49 11.34
C ASP A 199 -27.88 -11.32 10.80
N LEU A 200 -27.54 -10.36 11.66
CA LEU A 200 -26.71 -9.20 11.31
C LEU A 200 -25.23 -9.59 11.23
N CYS A 201 -24.77 -10.55 12.03
CA CYS A 201 -23.42 -11.12 11.94
C CYS A 201 -23.12 -11.65 10.53
N ASP A 202 -23.96 -12.56 10.02
CA ASP A 202 -23.76 -13.16 8.70
C ASP A 202 -23.99 -12.14 7.57
N SER A 203 -24.98 -11.24 7.72
CA SER A 203 -25.24 -10.20 6.72
C SER A 203 -24.10 -9.17 6.63
N PHE A 204 -23.50 -8.78 7.76
CA PHE A 204 -22.37 -7.85 7.78
C PHE A 204 -21.13 -8.48 7.17
N LYS A 205 -20.85 -9.75 7.49
CA LYS A 205 -19.78 -10.53 6.86
C LYS A 205 -19.97 -10.58 5.33
N ALA A 206 -21.19 -10.87 4.86
CA ALA A 206 -21.50 -10.90 3.43
C ALA A 206 -21.27 -9.54 2.76
N ALA A 207 -21.66 -8.44 3.39
CA ALA A 207 -21.41 -7.08 2.87
C ALA A 207 -19.90 -6.77 2.78
N LYS A 208 -19.11 -7.14 3.79
CA LYS A 208 -17.64 -7.02 3.75
C LYS A 208 -17.03 -7.83 2.61
N MET A 209 -17.47 -9.07 2.41
CA MET A 209 -17.01 -9.92 1.32
C MET A 209 -17.39 -9.37 -0.06
N CYS A 210 -18.60 -8.86 -0.21
CA CYS A 210 -19.07 -8.17 -1.41
C CYS A 210 -18.18 -6.95 -1.73
N ASN A 211 -17.89 -6.12 -0.73
CA ASN A 211 -16.98 -4.98 -0.91
C ASN A 211 -15.57 -5.42 -1.31
N ALA A 212 -15.03 -6.44 -0.63
CA ALA A 212 -13.71 -6.98 -0.95
C ALA A 212 -13.63 -7.55 -2.38
N HIS A 213 -14.71 -8.17 -2.86
CA HIS A 213 -14.81 -8.65 -4.24
C HIS A 213 -14.67 -7.50 -5.25
N PHE A 214 -15.42 -6.41 -5.06
CA PHE A 214 -15.35 -5.25 -5.96
C PHE A 214 -14.05 -4.46 -5.81
N MET A 215 -13.49 -4.39 -4.60
CA MET A 215 -12.16 -3.82 -4.38
C MET A 215 -11.10 -4.58 -5.18
N LYS A 216 -11.14 -5.91 -5.20
CA LYS A 216 -10.23 -6.73 -6.03
C LYS A 216 -10.44 -6.50 -7.53
N LYS A 217 -11.68 -6.32 -7.97
CA LYS A 217 -12.04 -6.13 -9.39
C LYS A 217 -11.62 -4.77 -9.93
N HIS A 218 -11.73 -3.72 -9.11
CA HIS A 218 -11.65 -2.33 -9.57
C HIS A 218 -10.52 -1.50 -8.97
N CYS A 219 -9.72 -2.09 -8.08
CA CYS A 219 -8.58 -1.43 -7.48
C CYS A 219 -7.25 -2.12 -7.79
N THR A 220 -6.21 -1.33 -8.02
CA THR A 220 -4.82 -1.75 -8.20
C THR A 220 -4.12 -1.80 -6.85
N LEU A 221 -4.38 -2.87 -6.09
CA LEU A 221 -3.67 -3.18 -4.85
C LEU A 221 -2.53 -4.16 -5.13
N GLU A 222 -1.30 -3.85 -4.71
CA GLU A 222 -0.15 -4.77 -4.88
C GLU A 222 -0.40 -6.12 -4.23
N LYS A 223 -1.04 -6.11 -3.05
CA LYS A 223 -1.56 -7.29 -2.36
C LYS A 223 -2.92 -6.98 -1.76
N SER A 224 -3.87 -7.87 -1.96
CA SER A 224 -5.15 -7.78 -1.25
C SER A 224 -4.89 -7.93 0.25
N PRO A 225 -5.33 -6.99 1.09
CA PRO A 225 -5.16 -7.11 2.53
C PRO A 225 -5.94 -8.34 3.04
N PRO A 226 -5.47 -9.01 4.10
CA PRO A 226 -6.24 -10.07 4.72
C PRO A 226 -7.59 -9.51 5.18
N PRO A 227 -8.70 -10.26 5.02
CA PRO A 227 -10.01 -9.82 5.46
C PRO A 227 -9.99 -9.42 6.94
N ASP A 228 -10.59 -8.28 7.25
CA ASP A 228 -10.78 -7.87 8.62
C ASP A 228 -11.92 -8.69 9.25
N ARG A 229 -11.56 -9.51 10.23
CA ARG A 229 -12.50 -10.40 10.92
C ARG A 229 -13.36 -9.68 11.94
N PHE A 230 -13.07 -8.42 12.30
CA PHE A 230 -13.89 -7.69 13.26
C PHE A 230 -15.33 -7.56 12.77
N ASN A 231 -16.27 -7.94 13.62
CA ASN A 231 -17.70 -7.89 13.34
C ASN A 231 -18.47 -7.74 14.66
N PRO A 232 -18.97 -6.53 14.97
CA PRO A 232 -19.58 -6.25 16.26
C PRO A 232 -20.96 -6.92 16.45
N PHE A 233 -21.51 -7.52 15.40
CA PHE A 233 -22.78 -8.25 15.44
C PHE A 233 -22.60 -9.73 15.78
N CYS A 234 -21.36 -10.25 15.77
CA CYS A 234 -21.06 -11.64 16.07
C CYS A 234 -20.64 -11.84 17.54
N PRO A 235 -20.80 -13.06 18.09
CA PRO A 235 -20.15 -13.44 19.35
C PRO A 235 -18.64 -13.18 19.27
N ASN A 236 -18.04 -12.71 20.37
CA ASN A 236 -16.62 -12.33 20.46
C ASN A 236 -16.17 -11.25 19.46
N LYS A 237 -17.11 -10.51 18.87
CA LYS A 237 -16.85 -9.46 17.87
C LYS A 237 -16.05 -9.94 16.65
N MET A 238 -16.18 -11.21 16.27
CA MET A 238 -15.44 -11.79 15.13
C MET A 238 -16.35 -12.55 14.18
N ASP A 239 -16.09 -12.42 12.88
CA ASP A 239 -16.68 -13.25 11.85
C ASP A 239 -16.45 -14.73 12.15
N ARG A 240 -17.50 -15.52 11.98
CA ARG A 240 -17.37 -16.99 11.98
C ARG A 240 -16.41 -17.42 10.88
N PRO A 241 -15.49 -18.37 11.15
CA PRO A 241 -14.61 -18.93 10.12
C PRO A 241 -15.45 -19.44 8.94
N ASP A 242 -14.96 -19.26 7.71
CA ASP A 242 -15.60 -19.92 6.57
C ASP A 242 -15.40 -21.42 6.69
N PRO A 243 -16.46 -22.24 6.67
CA PRO A 243 -16.34 -23.70 6.76
C PRO A 243 -15.50 -24.27 5.60
N LYS A 244 -15.37 -23.53 4.48
CA LYS A 244 -14.58 -23.93 3.31
C LYS A 244 -13.09 -23.56 3.39
N ALA A 245 -12.67 -22.73 4.35
CA ALA A 245 -11.26 -22.32 4.48
C ALA A 245 -10.36 -23.39 5.13
N GLY A 246 -10.95 -24.42 5.75
CA GLY A 246 -10.23 -25.55 6.35
C GLY A 246 -9.93 -26.72 5.39
N SER A 247 -10.42 -26.69 4.14
CA SER A 247 -10.27 -27.80 3.19
C SER A 247 -9.11 -27.62 2.20
N SER A 248 -8.35 -26.52 2.26
CA SER A 248 -7.23 -26.31 1.35
C SER A 248 -5.90 -26.36 2.09
N LYS A 249 -5.21 -27.49 1.92
CA LYS A 249 -3.80 -27.76 2.25
C LYS A 249 -3.46 -28.01 3.72
N ILE A 250 -3.90 -29.15 4.24
CA ILE A 250 -2.95 -30.03 4.94
C ILE A 250 -2.53 -31.08 3.92
N ALA A 251 -1.66 -30.70 2.99
CA ALA A 251 -0.79 -31.69 2.37
C ALA A 251 0.20 -32.05 3.47
N ILE A 252 -0.11 -33.11 4.22
CA ILE A 252 0.88 -33.84 5.00
C ILE A 252 1.85 -34.37 3.96
N THR A 253 2.88 -33.58 3.64
CA THR A 253 4.09 -34.11 3.04
C THR A 253 4.61 -35.04 4.11
N ASN A 254 4.31 -36.34 3.97
CA ASN A 254 5.00 -37.40 4.66
C ASN A 254 6.47 -37.18 4.38
N GLY A 255 7.12 -36.50 5.31
CA GLY A 255 8.56 -36.37 5.36
C GLY A 255 9.10 -37.77 5.33
N ILE A 256 9.77 -38.06 4.22
CA ILE A 256 10.75 -39.12 4.10
C ILE A 256 11.55 -39.11 5.40
N LEU A 257 11.26 -40.08 6.27
CA LEU A 257 12.04 -40.37 7.45
C LEU A 257 13.38 -40.87 6.91
N THR A 258 14.32 -39.93 6.76
CA THR A 258 15.72 -40.20 6.46
C THR A 258 16.31 -40.90 7.68
N ILE A 259 16.12 -42.22 7.76
CA ILE A 259 16.93 -43.10 8.59
C ILE A 259 18.27 -43.22 7.87
N THR A 260 19.12 -42.21 8.02
CA THR A 260 20.57 -42.36 7.81
C THR A 260 21.30 -41.64 8.93
N SER A 261 21.93 -42.48 9.76
CA SER A 261 23.16 -42.20 10.49
C SER A 261 23.07 -41.43 11.81
N PHE A 262 22.83 -42.17 12.89
CA PHE A 262 23.72 -42.11 14.07
C PHE A 262 23.98 -43.54 14.54
N ALA A 263 24.91 -44.21 13.86
CA ALA A 263 25.70 -45.23 14.51
C ALA A 263 26.70 -44.54 15.47
N ILE A 264 27.09 -45.26 16.50
CA ILE A 264 28.17 -44.93 17.45
C ILE A 264 27.75 -43.93 18.53
N TYR A 265 27.08 -44.44 19.57
CA TYR A 265 27.39 -44.16 20.99
C TYR A 265 26.52 -45.12 21.79
N LEU A 266 27.07 -46.30 22.09
CA LEU A 266 26.79 -47.21 23.22
C LEU A 266 27.43 -48.59 22.94
N LEU A 267 28.71 -48.56 22.55
CA LEU A 267 29.69 -49.44 23.16
C LEU A 267 30.14 -48.72 24.44
N LEU A 268 29.38 -48.93 25.51
CA LEU A 268 29.77 -48.82 26.92
C LEU A 268 28.74 -49.62 27.73
#